data_AF-A0A2M7WMB0-F1
#
_entry.id   AF-A0A2M7WMB0-F1
#
_cell.length_a   1.000
_cell.length_b   1.000
_cell.length_c   1.000
_cell.angle_alpha   90.00
_cell.angle_beta   90.00
_cell.angle_gamma   90.00
#
_symmetry.space_group_name_H-M   'P 1'
#
loop_
_entity.id
_entity.type
_entity.pdbx_description
1 polymer ?
#
loop_
_entity_poly.entity_id
_entity_poly.type
_entity_poly.pdbx_seq_one_letter_code
_entity_poly.pdbx_strand_id
1 'polypeptide(L)'
;MNKEYAGEAALVELADCRYLTDISELDARGLMVSANLEKGQLRTAGGKGAIVVASDLIYGMARVYASIAEQSRIDSQVYRDMDKAIEWLNVVHLKDEIYAHAERVAEKQLLVG
;
A
#
# COMPACT_ATOMS: atom_id res chain seq x y z
N MET A 1 4.21 28.65 -8.17
CA MET A 1 3.56 27.68 -7.25
C MET A 1 2.09 28.04 -7.19
N ASN A 2 1.22 27.26 -7.84
CA ASN A 2 -0.21 27.58 -7.97
C ASN A 2 -0.95 27.26 -6.67
N LYS A 3 -1.73 28.23 -6.18
CA LYS A 3 -2.49 28.18 -4.92
C LYS A 3 -3.74 27.29 -4.99
N GLU A 4 -4.09 26.76 -6.16
CA GLU A 4 -5.32 26.00 -6.41
C GLU A 4 -5.29 24.56 -5.88
N TYR A 5 -4.11 23.99 -5.60
CA TYR A 5 -3.96 22.63 -5.05
C TYR A 5 -3.74 22.58 -3.53
N ALA A 6 -3.78 23.73 -2.84
CA ALA A 6 -3.43 23.82 -1.42
C ALA A 6 -4.43 23.15 -0.47
N GLY A 7 -5.60 22.71 -0.95
CA GLY A 7 -6.66 22.07 -0.16
C GLY A 7 -6.83 20.57 -0.38
N GLU A 8 -6.13 19.97 -1.34
CA GLU A 8 -6.15 18.53 -1.56
C GLU A 8 -5.05 17.88 -0.70
N ALA A 9 -5.41 17.46 0.51
CA ALA A 9 -4.48 16.72 1.36
C ALA A 9 -4.05 15.45 0.61
N ALA A 10 -2.75 15.33 0.35
CA ALA A 10 -2.18 14.15 -0.26
C ALA A 10 -2.55 12.90 0.54
N LEU A 11 -3.24 11.95 -0.10
CA LEU A 11 -3.64 10.69 0.52
C LEU A 11 -2.40 9.88 0.93
N VAL A 12 -2.41 9.37 2.16
CA VAL A 12 -1.36 8.50 2.71
C VAL A 12 -1.99 7.13 2.97
N GLU A 13 -1.44 6.08 2.37
CA GLU A 13 -1.98 4.72 2.44
C GLU A 13 -0.93 3.73 2.94
N LEU A 14 -1.34 2.83 3.85
CA LEU A 14 -0.56 1.69 4.29
C LEU A 14 -1.35 0.41 4.03
N ALA A 15 -0.82 -0.47 3.20
CA ALA A 15 -1.37 -1.79 2.91
C ALA A 15 -0.57 -2.87 3.65
N ASP A 16 -1.15 -3.51 4.65
CA ASP A 16 -0.53 -4.65 5.35
C ASP A 16 -0.91 -5.97 4.65
N CYS A 17 0.04 -6.53 3.92
CA CYS A 17 -0.09 -7.79 3.19
C CYS A 17 0.75 -8.92 3.84
N ARG A 18 1.21 -8.76 5.09
CA ARG A 18 2.01 -9.79 5.77
C ARG A 18 1.26 -11.09 6.01
N TYR A 19 -0.07 -11.02 6.08
CA TYR A 19 -0.97 -12.15 6.33
C TYR A 19 -1.67 -12.66 5.06
N LEU A 20 -1.25 -12.19 3.87
CA LEU A 20 -1.83 -12.64 2.61
C LEU A 20 -1.42 -14.09 2.34
N THR A 21 -2.38 -15.01 2.42
CA THR A 21 -2.17 -16.46 2.27
C THR A 21 -2.64 -16.99 0.92
N ASP A 22 -3.67 -16.38 0.33
CA ASP A 22 -4.15 -16.71 -1.01
C ASP A 22 -3.62 -15.72 -2.03
N ILE A 23 -2.85 -16.24 -2.98
CA ILE A 23 -2.25 -15.50 -4.09
C ILE A 23 -2.57 -16.16 -5.44
N SER A 24 -3.54 -17.08 -5.47
CA SER A 24 -3.90 -17.84 -6.67
C SER A 24 -4.32 -16.94 -7.84
N GLU A 25 -4.96 -15.81 -7.54
CA GLU A 25 -5.39 -14.79 -8.51
C GLU A 25 -4.37 -13.67 -8.72
N LEU A 26 -3.25 -13.70 -7.99
CA LEU A 26 -2.16 -12.75 -8.16
C LEU A 26 -1.24 -13.24 -9.30
N ASP A 27 -1.73 -13.13 -10.55
CA ASP A 27 -0.94 -13.34 -11.77
C ASP A 27 -0.50 -11.99 -12.39
N ALA A 28 0.39 -12.03 -13.39
CA ALA A 28 0.88 -10.82 -14.06
C ALA A 28 -0.24 -9.99 -14.70
N ARG A 29 -1.33 -10.62 -15.17
CA ARG A 29 -2.48 -9.92 -15.73
C ARG A 29 -3.30 -9.26 -14.61
N GLY A 30 -3.51 -9.96 -13.51
CA GLY A 30 -4.18 -9.43 -12.31
C GLY A 30 -3.46 -8.20 -11.76
N LEU A 31 -2.13 -8.22 -11.69
CA LEU A 31 -1.32 -7.06 -11.32
C LEU A 31 -1.48 -5.88 -12.29
N MET A 32 -1.40 -6.13 -13.59
CA MET A 32 -1.59 -5.10 -14.61
C MET A 32 -2.99 -4.50 -14.58
N VAL A 33 -4.02 -5.32 -14.42
CA VAL A 33 -5.41 -4.84 -14.32
C VAL A 33 -5.56 -3.97 -13.08
N SER A 34 -5.08 -4.44 -11.92
CA SER A 34 -5.15 -3.69 -10.66
C SER A 34 -4.46 -2.34 -10.75
N ALA A 35 -3.22 -2.31 -11.26
CA ALA A 35 -2.48 -1.05 -11.42
C ALA A 35 -3.15 -0.10 -12.43
N ASN A 36 -3.79 -0.63 -13.48
CA ASN A 36 -4.53 0.19 -14.46
C ASN A 36 -5.90 0.64 -13.95
N LEU A 37 -6.54 -0.09 -13.02
CA LEU A 37 -7.79 0.38 -12.38
C LEU A 37 -7.55 1.65 -11.57
N GLU A 38 -6.33 1.87 -11.09
CA GLU A 38 -5.93 3.10 -10.42
C GLU A 38 -5.66 4.25 -11.39
N LYS A 39 -5.44 3.94 -12.67
CA LYS A 39 -5.15 4.92 -13.72
C LYS A 39 -6.41 5.72 -14.04
N GLY A 40 -6.47 6.96 -13.54
CA GLY A 40 -7.58 7.88 -13.76
C GLY A 40 -8.49 8.08 -12.55
N GLN A 41 -8.24 7.40 -11.43
CA GLN A 41 -8.84 7.85 -10.15
C GLN A 41 -8.21 9.19 -9.74
N LEU A 42 -9.05 10.10 -9.22
CA LEU A 42 -8.63 11.37 -8.60
C LEU A 42 -7.87 11.06 -7.30
N ARG A 43 -6.67 10.51 -7.40
CA ARG A 43 -5.74 10.43 -6.28
C ARG A 43 -4.89 11.68 -6.32
N THR A 44 -5.06 12.50 -5.29
CA THR A 44 -4.41 13.80 -5.09
C THR A 44 -2.92 13.71 -5.40
N ALA A 45 -2.40 14.63 -6.22
CA ALA A 45 -0.99 14.67 -6.55
C ALA A 45 -0.13 14.75 -5.26
N GLY A 46 0.87 13.87 -5.16
CA GLY A 46 1.75 13.80 -3.98
C GLY A 46 1.35 12.78 -2.92
N GLY A 47 0.37 11.90 -3.21
CA GLY A 47 0.04 10.78 -2.32
C GLY A 47 1.22 9.82 -2.13
N LYS A 48 1.32 9.24 -0.92
CA LYS A 48 2.35 8.27 -0.54
C LYS A 48 1.72 6.95 -0.15
N GLY A 49 2.22 5.87 -0.72
CA GLY A 49 1.80 4.50 -0.40
C GLY A 49 2.93 3.69 0.21
N ALA A 50 2.61 2.86 1.20
CA ALA A 50 3.51 1.81 1.67
C ALA A 50 2.80 0.45 1.65
N ILE A 51 3.45 -0.55 1.08
CA ILE A 51 2.98 -1.94 1.07
C ILE A 51 3.92 -2.76 1.97
N VAL A 52 3.39 -3.36 3.03
CA VAL A 52 4.16 -4.17 3.96
C VAL A 52 3.90 -5.65 3.68
N VAL A 53 4.96 -6.42 3.45
CA VAL A 53 4.87 -7.82 3.02
C VAL A 53 5.80 -8.71 3.83
N ALA A 54 5.41 -9.97 4.05
CA ALA A 54 6.26 -10.95 4.74
C ALA A 54 6.93 -11.93 3.76
N SER A 55 6.26 -12.29 2.67
CA SER A 55 6.73 -13.29 1.70
C SER A 55 7.61 -12.67 0.60
N ASP A 56 8.67 -13.38 0.22
CA ASP A 56 9.55 -12.99 -0.89
C ASP A 56 8.83 -12.92 -2.23
N LEU A 57 7.91 -13.86 -2.46
CA LEU A 57 7.09 -13.88 -3.67
C LEU A 57 6.20 -12.64 -3.73
N ILE A 58 5.49 -12.35 -2.65
CA ILE A 58 4.62 -11.16 -2.54
C ILE A 58 5.46 -9.88 -2.66
N TYR A 59 6.67 -9.85 -2.09
CA TYR A 59 7.59 -8.72 -2.25
C TYR A 59 7.93 -8.46 -3.72
N GLY A 60 8.29 -9.51 -4.47
CA GLY A 60 8.54 -9.39 -5.90
C GLY A 60 7.34 -8.80 -6.65
N MET A 61 6.15 -9.31 -6.36
CA MET A 61 4.90 -8.88 -6.99
C MET A 61 4.51 -7.44 -6.65
N ALA A 62 4.58 -7.07 -5.37
CA ALA A 62 4.29 -5.73 -4.89
C ALA A 62 5.24 -4.69 -5.50
N ARG A 63 6.50 -5.04 -5.76
CA ARG A 63 7.42 -4.13 -6.47
C ARG A 63 7.04 -3.95 -7.92
N VAL A 64 6.63 -5.01 -8.63
CA VAL A 64 6.14 -4.90 -10.01
C VAL A 64 4.92 -3.96 -10.04
N TYR A 65 3.99 -4.13 -9.11
CA TYR A 65 2.86 -3.23 -8.95
C TYR A 65 3.30 -1.78 -8.73
N ALA A 66 4.19 -1.53 -7.75
CA ALA A 66 4.67 -0.19 -7.42
C ALA A 66 5.32 0.51 -8.62
N SER A 67 6.14 -0.21 -9.40
CA SER A 67 6.75 0.34 -10.63
C SER A 67 5.73 0.69 -11.73
N ILE A 68 4.61 -0.02 -11.81
CA ILE A 68 3.53 0.32 -12.74
C ILE A 68 2.75 1.52 -12.21
N ALA A 69 2.48 1.55 -10.90
CA ALA A 69 1.73 2.62 -10.24
C ALA A 69 2.48 3.97 -10.20
N GLU A 70 3.82 3.95 -10.13
CA GLU A 70 4.68 5.14 -10.15
C GLU A 70 4.43 6.01 -11.40
N GLN A 71 4.11 5.37 -12.53
CA GLN A 71 3.74 6.06 -13.78
C GLN A 71 2.47 6.91 -13.64
N SER A 72 1.66 6.65 -12.61
CA SER A 72 0.40 7.35 -12.29
C SER A 72 0.55 8.39 -11.17
N ARG A 73 1.77 8.80 -10.81
CA ARG A 73 2.10 9.86 -9.81
C ARG A 73 1.88 9.46 -8.34
N ILE A 74 1.90 8.17 -8.02
CA ILE A 74 1.87 7.67 -6.64
C ILE A 74 3.29 7.21 -6.26
N ASP A 75 3.84 7.77 -5.19
CA ASP A 75 5.12 7.29 -4.62
C ASP A 75 4.82 6.12 -3.68
N SER A 76 4.77 4.92 -4.25
CA SER A 76 4.52 3.67 -3.54
C SER A 76 5.82 2.93 -3.28
N GLN A 77 6.09 2.59 -2.02
CA GLN A 77 7.25 1.78 -1.63
C GLN A 77 6.84 0.49 -0.93
N VAL A 78 7.68 -0.54 -1.08
CA VAL A 78 7.44 -1.88 -0.52
C VAL A 78 8.43 -2.14 0.60
N TYR A 79 7.92 -2.53 1.77
CA TYR A 79 8.71 -2.79 2.96
C TYR A 79 8.46 -4.19 3.50
N ARG A 80 9.47 -4.74 4.17
CA ARG A 80 9.33 -5.94 5.02
C ARG A 80 9.04 -5.60 6.47
N ASP A 81 9.29 -4.36 6.83
CA ASP A 81 9.27 -3.86 8.19
C ASP A 81 8.20 -2.76 8.28
N MET A 82 7.22 -2.99 9.16
CA MET A 82 6.10 -2.09 9.39
C MET A 82 6.58 -0.74 9.94
N ASP A 83 7.60 -0.74 10.81
CA ASP A 83 8.11 0.50 11.40
C ASP A 83 8.74 1.40 10.34
N LYS A 84 9.48 0.82 9.40
CA LYS A 84 10.07 1.57 8.28
C LYS A 84 9.01 2.15 7.34
N ALA A 85 7.92 1.42 7.13
CA ALA A 85 6.79 1.92 6.35
C ALA A 85 6.13 3.11 7.06
N ILE A 86 5.86 2.99 8.37
CA ILE A 86 5.27 4.05 9.18
C ILE A 86 6.15 5.31 9.21
N GLU A 87 7.46 5.14 9.37
CA GLU A 87 8.43 6.24 9.32
C GLU A 87 8.42 6.93 7.96
N TRP A 88 8.43 6.17 6.87
CA TRP A 88 8.40 6.74 5.52
C TRP A 88 7.13 7.56 5.25
N LEU A 89 5.98 7.03 5.67
CA LEU A 89 4.70 7.72 5.54
C LEU A 89 4.58 8.94 6.47
N ASN A 90 5.54 9.15 7.39
CA ASN A 90 5.54 10.22 8.38
C ASN A 90 4.32 10.19 9.32
N VAL A 91 3.86 8.98 9.66
CA VAL A 91 2.68 8.73 10.52
C VAL A 91 3.05 8.04 11.83
N VAL A 92 4.29 8.24 12.31
CA VAL A 92 4.81 7.63 13.56
C VAL A 92 3.91 7.90 14.77
N HIS A 93 3.22 9.04 14.81
CA HIS A 93 2.27 9.39 15.86
C HIS A 93 1.02 8.48 15.90
N LEU A 94 0.75 7.72 14.84
CA LEU A 94 -0.35 6.74 14.76
C LEU A 94 0.14 5.30 14.93
N LYS A 95 1.41 5.07 15.25
CA LYS A 95 2.02 3.73 15.26
C LYS A 95 1.19 2.72 16.05
N ASP A 96 0.85 3.03 17.30
CA ASP A 96 0.10 2.09 18.16
C ASP A 96 -1.29 1.76 17.60
N GLU A 97 -1.97 2.74 17.00
CA GLU A 97 -3.28 2.53 16.36
C GLU A 97 -3.19 1.65 15.11
N ILE A 98 -2.13 1.85 14.31
CA ILE A 98 -1.85 1.04 13.11
C ILE A 98 -1.61 -0.42 13.52
N TYR A 99 -0.75 -0.67 14.53
CA TYR A 99 -0.48 -2.02 15.02
C TYR A 99 -1.74 -2.69 15.59
N ALA A 100 -2.49 -1.98 16.44
CA ALA A 100 -3.73 -2.50 17.01
C ALA A 100 -4.78 -2.81 15.92
N HIS A 101 -4.83 -2.03 14.84
CA HIS A 101 -5.68 -2.33 13.70
C HIS A 101 -5.22 -3.57 12.94
N ALA A 102 -3.92 -3.66 12.62
CA ALA A 102 -3.33 -4.78 11.90
C ALA A 102 -3.57 -6.13 12.62
N GLU A 103 -3.35 -6.17 13.94
CA GLU A 103 -3.57 -7.37 14.75
C GLU A 103 -5.04 -7.83 14.71
N ARG A 104 -5.99 -6.91 14.89
CA ARG A 104 -7.43 -7.23 14.80
C ARG A 104 -7.85 -7.75 13.43
N VAL A 105 -7.24 -7.25 12.35
CA VAL A 105 -7.53 -7.71 10.99
C VAL A 105 -6.95 -9.11 10.77
N ALA A 106 -5.72 -9.35 11.22
CA ALA A 106 -5.07 -10.66 11.13
C ALA A 106 -5.86 -11.76 11.89
N GLU A 107 -6.33 -11.44 13.10
CA GLU A 107 -7.17 -12.36 13.90
C GLU A 107 -8.47 -12.73 13.17
N LYS A 108 -9.11 -11.77 12.50
CA LYS A 108 -10.33 -12.04 11.73
C LYS A 108 -10.07 -12.92 10.52
N GLN A 109 -8.93 -12.77 9.84
CA GLN A 109 -8.57 -13.61 8.70
C GLN A 109 -8.34 -15.07 9.11
N LEU A 110 -7.84 -15.32 10.32
CA LEU A 110 -7.65 -16.67 10.86
C LEU A 110 -8.97 -17.36 11.27
N LEU A 111 -10.03 -16.60 11.54
CA LEU A 111 -11.34 -17.15 11.94
C LEU A 111 -12.24 -17.52 10.76
N VAL A 112 -11.87 -17.12 9.54
CA VAL A 112 -12.63 -17.36 8.29
C VAL A 112 -11.93 -18.39 7.39
N GLY A 113 -10.73 -18.85 7.78
CA GLY A 113 -9.93 -19.86 7.06
C GLY A 113 -10.17 -21.29 7.51
#